data_AF-A0A8C9I2U3-F1
#
_entry.id   AF-A0A8C9I2U3-F1
#
_cell.length_a   1.000
_cell.length_b   1.000
_cell.length_c   1.000
_cell.angle_alpha   90.00
_cell.angle_beta   90.00
_cell.angle_gamma   90.00
#
_symmetry.space_group_name_H-M   'P 1'
#
loop_
_entity.id
_entity.type
_entity.pdbx_description
1 polymer ?
#
loop_
_entity_poly.entity_id
_entity_poly.type
_entity_poly.pdbx_seq_one_letter_code
_entity_poly.pdbx_strand_id
1 'polypeptide(L)'
;MLSQYSGVRIPLRIIMAAYERRFPTCPLILIFVGSDTVNEFKSEDGAIHVIERRCKLDVDAQRLLKNIAGFDYVYFVQKNSLNSWERTLHFEALNETFSNRYTIHPENEDWTCFE
;
A
#
# COMPACT_ATOMS: atom_id res chain seq x y z
N MET A 1 -29.63 -5.93 21.96
CA MET A 1 -29.33 -6.11 20.52
C MET A 1 -27.86 -5.72 20.33
N LEU A 2 -26.94 -6.66 20.58
CA LEU A 2 -25.50 -6.39 20.50
C LEU A 2 -25.07 -6.50 19.04
N SER A 3 -24.62 -5.37 18.50
CA SER A 3 -24.05 -5.23 17.16
C SER A 3 -23.04 -6.35 16.86
N GLN A 4 -23.26 -7.05 15.75
CA GLN A 4 -22.30 -7.98 15.14
C GLN A 4 -21.07 -7.20 14.70
N TYR A 5 -20.10 -7.01 15.59
CA TYR A 5 -18.78 -6.55 15.18
C TYR A 5 -18.08 -7.69 14.43
N SER A 6 -18.18 -7.68 13.10
CA SER A 6 -17.34 -8.46 12.19
C SER A 6 -15.96 -7.80 12.11
N GLY A 7 -15.12 -8.02 13.11
CA GLY A 7 -13.80 -7.41 13.17
C GLY A 7 -12.77 -8.25 13.92
N VAL A 8 -11.51 -8.13 13.51
CA VAL A 8 -10.37 -8.74 14.19
C VAL A 8 -10.25 -8.13 15.60
N ARG A 9 -10.38 -8.97 16.64
CA ARG A 9 -10.30 -8.55 18.06
C ARG A 9 -8.86 -8.56 18.56
N ILE A 10 -8.01 -7.74 17.96
CA ILE A 10 -6.59 -7.60 18.33
C ILE A 10 -6.32 -6.12 18.63
N PRO A 11 -5.60 -5.78 19.72
CA PRO A 11 -5.22 -4.39 20.00
C PRO A 11 -4.50 -3.73 18.82
N LEU A 12 -4.90 -2.50 18.49
CA LEU A 12 -4.37 -1.76 17.35
C LEU A 12 -2.83 -1.68 17.36
N ARG A 13 -2.21 -1.50 18.54
CA ARG A 13 -0.75 -1.52 18.70
C ARG A 13 -0.10 -2.81 18.20
N ILE A 14 -0.75 -3.96 18.40
CA ILE A 14 -0.24 -5.26 17.92
C ILE A 14 -0.38 -5.33 16.39
N ILE A 15 -1.51 -4.87 15.84
CA ILE A 15 -1.70 -4.79 14.38
C ILE A 15 -0.63 -3.89 13.75
N MET A 16 -0.37 -2.72 14.33
CA MET A 16 0.66 -1.78 13.89
C MET A 16 2.05 -2.41 13.95
N ALA A 17 2.42 -3.03 15.07
CA ALA A 17 3.73 -3.68 15.22
C ALA A 17 3.92 -4.85 14.22
N ALA A 18 2.87 -5.64 13.98
CA ALA A 18 2.91 -6.71 12.99
C ALA A 18 2.96 -6.18 11.55
N TYR A 19 2.30 -5.06 11.28
CA TYR A 19 2.31 -4.40 9.98
C TYR A 19 3.69 -3.82 9.65
N GLU A 20 4.32 -3.11 10.57
CA GLU A 20 5.67 -2.54 10.37
C GLU A 20 6.73 -3.61 10.11
N ARG A 21 6.57 -4.82 10.68
CA ARG A 21 7.46 -5.97 10.42
C ARG A 21 7.38 -6.53 9.00
N ARG A 22 6.48 -6.03 8.16
CA ARG A 22 6.40 -6.42 6.74
C ARG A 22 7.44 -5.69 5.89
N PHE A 23 8.16 -4.73 6.44
CA PHE A 23 9.13 -3.92 5.71
C PHE A 23 10.55 -4.11 6.26
N PRO A 24 11.59 -3.98 5.41
CA PRO A 24 11.51 -3.65 3.98
C PRO A 24 11.13 -4.85 3.10
N THR A 25 11.11 -6.08 3.63
CA THR A 25 10.70 -7.30 2.91
C THR A 25 9.78 -8.14 3.79
N CYS A 26 8.91 -8.95 3.17
CA CYS A 26 8.00 -9.83 3.91
C CYS A 26 7.88 -11.21 3.21
N PRO A 27 8.51 -12.26 3.74
CA PRO A 27 8.45 -13.61 3.13
C PRO A 27 7.03 -14.18 3.01
N LEU A 28 6.09 -13.68 3.83
CA LEU A 28 4.70 -14.12 3.82
C LEU A 28 3.87 -13.46 2.70
N ILE A 29 4.37 -12.39 2.08
CA ILE A 29 3.70 -11.70 0.98
C ILE A 29 4.50 -12.00 -0.27
N LEU A 30 4.12 -13.07 -0.98
CA LEU A 30 4.90 -13.65 -2.08
C LEU A 30 5.22 -12.68 -3.22
N ILE A 31 4.29 -11.78 -3.53
CA ILE A 31 4.48 -10.77 -4.58
C ILE A 31 5.29 -9.56 -4.09
N PHE A 32 5.55 -9.41 -2.80
CA PHE A 32 6.25 -8.24 -2.26
C PHE A 32 7.75 -8.48 -2.28
N VAL A 33 8.43 -7.83 -3.24
CA VAL A 33 9.88 -7.94 -3.42
C VAL A 33 10.60 -7.15 -2.35
N GLY A 34 10.13 -5.93 -2.09
CA GLY A 34 10.63 -5.11 -1.01
C GLY A 34 10.21 -3.66 -1.10
N SER A 35 10.74 -2.81 -0.21
CA SER A 35 10.46 -1.38 -0.19
C SER A 35 11.63 -0.55 0.30
N ASP A 36 11.73 0.67 -0.21
CA ASP A 36 12.66 1.70 0.27
C ASP A 36 11.89 2.84 0.94
N THR A 37 12.37 3.33 2.09
CA THR A 37 11.80 4.53 2.71
C THR A 37 12.15 5.75 1.88
N VAL A 38 11.14 6.50 1.44
CA VAL A 38 11.29 7.72 0.63
C VAL A 38 11.16 8.97 1.49
N ASN A 39 10.29 8.92 2.50
CA ASN A 39 10.09 10.01 3.45
C ASN A 39 9.73 9.45 4.83
N GLU A 40 10.15 10.12 5.89
CA GLU A 40 9.78 9.75 7.26
C GLU A 40 9.71 10.99 8.15
N PHE A 41 8.63 11.08 8.91
CA PHE A 41 8.39 12.10 9.91
C PHE A 41 7.98 11.44 11.23
N LYS A 42 8.57 11.88 12.34
CA LYS A 42 8.15 11.52 13.70
C LYS A 42 7.99 12.80 14.50
N SER A 43 6.88 12.91 15.22
CA SER A 43 6.73 13.99 16.20
C SER A 43 7.70 13.80 17.35
N GLU A 44 8.04 14.89 18.04
CA GLU A 44 9.00 14.90 19.15
C GLU A 44 8.55 14.00 20.32
N ASP A 45 7.24 13.93 20.58
CA ASP A 45 6.63 13.06 21.59
C ASP A 45 6.48 11.60 21.12
N GLY A 46 6.80 11.30 19.86
CA GLY A 46 6.67 9.98 19.24
C GLY A 46 5.24 9.51 18.99
N ALA A 47 4.24 10.37 19.21
CA ALA A 47 2.84 9.99 19.08
C ALA A 47 2.34 9.96 17.62
N ILE A 48 2.99 10.71 16.74
CA ILE A 48 2.72 10.74 15.31
C ILE A 48 3.93 10.20 14.58
N HIS A 49 3.72 9.19 13.74
CA HIS A 49 4.73 8.66 12.83
C HIS A 49 4.13 8.53 11.44
N VAL A 50 4.70 9.26 10.49
CA VAL A 50 4.32 9.20 9.08
C VAL A 50 5.51 8.67 8.31
N ILE A 51 5.32 7.61 7.54
CA ILE A 51 6.37 7.01 6.72
C ILE A 51 5.86 6.71 5.33
N GLU A 52 6.62 7.12 4.32
CA GLU A 52 6.35 6.86 2.92
C GLU A 52 7.40 5.91 2.38
N ARG A 53 6.95 4.85 1.73
CA ARG A 53 7.78 3.79 1.19
C ARG A 53 7.46 3.54 -0.27
N ARG A 54 8.48 3.43 -1.10
CA ARG A 54 8.33 2.95 -2.47
C ARG A 54 8.43 1.44 -2.44
N CYS A 55 7.31 0.77 -2.64
CA CYS A 55 7.15 -0.68 -2.61
C CYS A 55 7.26 -1.26 -4.02
N LYS A 56 8.02 -2.34 -4.18
CA LYS A 56 8.19 -3.11 -5.42
C LYS A 56 7.43 -4.43 -5.30
N LEU A 57 6.52 -4.66 -6.24
CA LEU A 57 5.75 -5.90 -6.36
C LEU A 57 6.16 -6.67 -7.61
N ASP A 58 6.34 -7.98 -7.48
CA ASP A 58 6.53 -8.93 -8.57
C ASP A 58 5.17 -9.33 -9.15
N VAL A 59 4.98 -9.05 -10.44
CA VAL A 59 3.72 -9.28 -11.16
C VAL A 59 3.58 -10.75 -11.57
N ASP A 60 4.69 -11.46 -11.73
CA ASP A 60 4.75 -12.82 -12.25
C ASP A 60 4.72 -13.88 -11.13
N ALA A 61 5.02 -13.50 -9.89
CA ALA A 61 5.16 -14.40 -8.74
C ALA A 61 3.96 -15.34 -8.44
N GLN A 62 2.81 -15.19 -9.09
CA GLN A 62 1.72 -16.19 -9.07
C GLN A 62 0.96 -16.39 -10.41
N ARG A 63 1.48 -15.93 -11.57
CA ARG A 63 0.73 -15.89 -12.85
C ARG A 63 -0.65 -15.19 -12.77
N LEU A 64 -0.93 -14.46 -11.68
CA LEU A 64 -2.22 -13.83 -11.40
C LEU A 64 -2.51 -12.69 -12.38
N LEU A 65 -1.46 -12.04 -12.86
CA LEU A 65 -1.49 -10.95 -13.80
C LEU A 65 -0.71 -11.37 -15.03
N LYS A 66 -1.34 -12.17 -15.90
CA LYS A 66 -0.79 -12.44 -17.24
C LYS A 66 -0.50 -11.10 -17.92
N ASN A 67 0.79 -10.76 -18.01
CA ASN A 67 1.34 -9.65 -18.79
C ASN A 67 0.52 -8.36 -18.70
N ILE A 68 0.59 -7.64 -17.56
CA ILE A 68 0.26 -6.21 -17.58
C ILE A 68 1.34 -5.55 -18.43
N ALA A 69 1.06 -5.35 -19.72
CA ALA A 69 1.84 -4.53 -20.65
C ALA A 69 3.37 -4.76 -20.69
N GLY A 70 3.87 -5.96 -20.31
CA GLY A 70 5.30 -6.30 -20.37
C GLY A 70 6.15 -5.87 -19.17
N PHE A 71 5.54 -5.59 -18.02
CA PHE A 71 6.28 -5.26 -16.79
C PHE A 71 6.49 -6.46 -15.87
N ASP A 72 7.74 -6.71 -15.48
CA ASP A 72 8.09 -7.71 -14.46
C ASP A 72 7.72 -7.25 -13.04
N TYR A 73 7.67 -5.92 -12.83
CA TYR A 73 7.43 -5.31 -11.53
C TYR A 73 6.49 -4.11 -11.61
N VAL A 74 5.70 -3.91 -10.55
CA VAL A 74 4.91 -2.70 -10.33
C VAL A 74 5.38 -2.01 -9.06
N TYR A 75 5.43 -0.68 -9.10
CA TYR A 75 5.85 0.17 -8.01
C TYR A 75 4.67 0.97 -7.46
N PHE A 76 4.58 1.04 -6.15
CA PHE A 76 3.62 1.87 -5.44
C PHE A 76 4.36 2.73 -4.43
N VAL A 77 3.98 4.00 -4.32
CA VAL A 77 4.37 4.82 -3.17
C VAL A 77 3.27 4.67 -2.13
N GLN A 78 3.62 4.08 -1.00
CA GLN A 78 2.70 3.85 0.11
C GLN A 78 3.03 4.78 1.26
N LYS A 79 2.03 5.49 1.78
CA LYS A 79 2.11 6.30 2.99
C LYS A 79 1.36 5.65 4.14
N ASN A 80 2.01 5.55 5.28
CA ASN A 80 1.43 5.08 6.53
C ASN A 80 1.51 6.19 7.57
N SER A 81 0.35 6.63 8.07
CA SER A 81 0.25 7.69 9.08
C SER A 81 -0.34 7.11 10.36
N LEU A 82 0.54 6.86 11.33
CA LEU A 82 0.21 6.40 12.67
C LEU A 82 -0.04 7.60 13.59
N ASN A 83 -1.21 7.62 14.24
CA ASN A 83 -1.53 8.59 15.29
C ASN A 83 -1.95 7.82 16.56
N SER A 84 -1.11 7.84 17.60
CA SER A 84 -1.38 7.12 18.84
C SER A 84 -2.42 7.80 19.73
N TRP A 85 -2.57 9.13 19.62
CA TRP A 85 -3.58 9.89 20.37
C TRP A 85 -4.98 9.51 19.91
N GLU A 86 -5.19 9.50 18.59
CA GLU A 86 -6.47 9.14 17.98
C GLU A 86 -6.65 7.62 17.82
N ARG A 87 -5.58 6.85 18.03
CA ARG A 87 -5.53 5.40 17.79
C ARG A 87 -5.95 5.08 16.37
N THR A 88 -5.30 5.72 15.40
CA THR A 88 -5.56 5.53 13.97
C THR A 88 -4.28 5.13 13.24
N LEU A 89 -4.46 4.34 12.18
CA LEU A 89 -3.44 4.08 11.16
C LEU A 89 -4.08 4.34 9.81
N HIS A 90 -3.66 5.40 9.14
CA HIS A 90 -4.12 5.72 7.80
C HIS A 90 -3.16 5.13 6.77
N PHE A 91 -3.71 4.54 5.72
CA PHE A 91 -2.95 3.95 4.62
C PHE A 91 -3.34 4.64 3.33
N GLU A 92 -2.36 5.14 2.60
CA GLU A 92 -2.52 5.62 1.23
C GLU A 92 -1.53 4.87 0.36
N ALA A 93 -1.94 4.49 -0.85
CA ALA A 93 -1.07 3.85 -1.81
C ALA A 93 -1.35 4.44 -3.19
N LEU A 94 -0.32 5.04 -3.79
CA LEU A 94 -0.37 5.59 -5.13
C LEU A 94 0.36 4.63 -6.06
N ASN A 95 -0.28 4.22 -7.16
CA ASN A 95 0.39 3.49 -8.21
C ASN A 95 1.32 4.42 -8.97
N GLU A 96 2.63 4.17 -8.88
CA GLU A 96 3.63 4.97 -9.57
C GLU A 96 3.74 4.55 -11.05
N THR A 97 3.72 3.23 -11.30
CA THR A 97 3.99 2.62 -12.62
C THR A 97 2.96 2.98 -13.69
N PHE A 98 1.70 3.14 -13.31
CA PHE A 98 0.56 3.37 -14.21
C PHE A 98 -0.04 4.77 -14.06
N SER A 99 0.59 5.66 -13.30
CA SER A 99 0.09 7.00 -12.99
C SER A 99 -0.31 7.83 -14.23
N ASN A 100 0.38 7.63 -15.36
CA ASN A 100 0.14 8.35 -16.61
C ASN A 100 -0.46 7.49 -17.74
N ARG A 101 -0.93 6.28 -17.44
CA ARG A 101 -1.39 5.30 -18.44
C ARG A 101 -2.91 5.23 -18.61
N TYR A 102 -3.65 6.02 -17.83
CA TYR A 102 -5.09 6.13 -17.94
C TYR A 102 -5.47 7.41 -18.67
N THR A 103 -6.21 7.30 -19.77
CA THR A 103 -6.73 8.43 -20.55
C THR A 103 -8.22 8.22 -20.85
N ILE A 104 -8.93 9.30 -21.21
CA ILE A 104 -10.32 9.20 -21.68
C ILE A 104 -10.30 8.63 -23.10
N HIS A 105 -11.19 7.68 -23.40
CA HIS A 105 -11.27 7.07 -24.72
C HIS A 105 -11.66 8.13 -25.77
N PRO A 106 -10.95 8.23 -26.91
CA PRO A 106 -11.15 9.32 -27.88
C PRO A 106 -12.55 9.30 -28.52
N GLU A 107 -13.22 8.14 -28.53
CA GLU A 107 -14.56 7.97 -29.10
C GLU A 107 -15.69 8.01 -28.05
N ASN A 108 -15.38 7.93 -26.75
CA ASN A 108 -16.39 7.86 -25.69
C ASN A 108 -15.86 8.40 -24.36
N GLU A 109 -16.42 9.52 -23.89
CA GLU A 109 -15.98 10.20 -22.67
C GLU A 109 -16.25 9.42 -21.38
N ASP A 110 -17.18 8.45 -21.41
CA ASP A 110 -17.47 7.58 -20.28
C ASP A 110 -16.51 6.38 -20.17
N TRP A 111 -15.59 6.20 -21.14
CA TRP A 111 -14.67 5.07 -21.19
C TRP A 111 -13.24 5.50 -20.85
N THR A 112 -12.53 4.62 -20.14
CA THR A 112 -11.12 4.80 -19.78
C THR A 112 -10.23 3.88 -20.61
N CYS A 113 -9.27 4.45 -21.33
CA CYS A 113 -8.18 3.73 -21.98
C CYS A 113 -7.05 3.44 -20.98
N PHE A 114 -6.41 2.28 -21.12
CA PHE A 114 -5.19 1.92 -20.43
C PHE A 114 -4.12 1.55 -21.46
N GLU A 115 -3.03 2.32 -21.53
CA GLU A 115 -1.87 2.07 -22.41
C GLU A 115 -0.70 1.38 -21.69
#